data_AF-A0A846W189-F1
#
_entry.id   AF-A0A846W189-F1
#
_cell.length_a   1.000
_cell.length_b   1.000
_cell.length_c   1.000
_cell.angle_alpha   90.00
_cell.angle_beta   90.00
_cell.angle_gamma   90.00
#
_symmetry.space_group_name_H-M   'P 1'
#
loop_
_entity.id
_entity.type
_entity.pdbx_description
1 polymer ?
#
loop_
_entity_poly.entity_id
_entity_poly.type
_entity_poly.pdbx_seq_one_letter_code
_entity_poly.pdbx_strand_id
1 'polypeptide(L)'
;MYQAEADYLAAGGPGAASFATLAPFFAPAVVLWQADSLPYGGIWHGHDGLERFFLAMSATWDRFELAEQTFLSDSNPLVVLTHVHARSRASGRELNFPILQTITVTGGRITEIRPFYWDTATIADACLPPTRELDGTTARNHLPLYIDPA
;
A
#
# COMPACT_ATOMS: atom_id res chain seq x y z
N MET A 1 -16.87 -17.30 -15.45
CA MET A 1 -16.72 -16.12 -14.57
C MET A 1 -15.49 -16.26 -13.65
N TYR A 2 -15.15 -17.48 -13.21
CA TYR A 2 -14.04 -17.79 -12.29
C TYR A 2 -12.59 -17.64 -12.82
N GLN A 3 -12.36 -17.66 -14.14
CA GLN A 3 -10.99 -17.77 -14.66
C GLN A 3 -10.15 -16.49 -14.45
N ALA A 4 -10.69 -15.32 -14.78
CA ALA A 4 -9.94 -14.06 -14.66
C ALA A 4 -9.62 -13.69 -13.20
N GLU A 5 -10.50 -14.05 -12.26
CA GLU A 5 -10.31 -13.88 -10.82
C GLU A 5 -9.25 -14.83 -10.29
N ALA A 6 -9.39 -16.13 -10.59
CA ALA A 6 -8.43 -17.15 -10.18
C ALA A 6 -7.03 -16.83 -10.73
N ASP A 7 -6.94 -16.37 -11.99
CA ASP A 7 -5.67 -16.04 -12.62
C ASP A 7 -5.07 -14.72 -12.09
N TYR A 8 -5.90 -13.70 -11.81
CA TYR A 8 -5.46 -12.45 -11.17
C TYR A 8 -4.84 -12.71 -9.79
N LEU A 9 -5.47 -13.58 -9.00
CA LEU A 9 -5.01 -13.94 -7.67
C LEU A 9 -3.82 -14.91 -7.71
N ALA A 10 -3.83 -15.87 -8.62
CA ALA A 10 -2.69 -16.76 -8.87
C ALA A 10 -1.45 -15.99 -9.34
N ALA A 11 -1.63 -14.87 -10.04
CA ALA A 11 -0.54 -13.96 -10.40
C ALA A 11 -0.03 -13.12 -9.21
N GLY A 12 -0.59 -13.26 -8.00
CA GLY A 12 -0.09 -12.61 -6.78
C GLY A 12 -0.67 -11.22 -6.51
N GLY A 13 -1.73 -10.82 -7.22
CA GLY A 13 -2.41 -9.54 -7.00
C GLY A 13 -1.46 -8.33 -7.13
N PRO A 14 -1.78 -7.17 -6.49
CA PRO A 14 -1.00 -5.95 -6.66
C PRO A 14 0.40 -5.96 -6.02
N GLY A 15 0.77 -7.03 -5.29
CA GLY A 15 1.96 -7.08 -4.44
C GLY A 15 3.19 -7.75 -5.06
N ALA A 16 2.99 -8.66 -6.03
CA ALA A 16 4.08 -9.46 -6.60
C ALA A 16 4.14 -9.47 -8.14
N ALA A 17 3.03 -9.27 -8.85
CA ALA A 17 3.02 -9.25 -10.31
C ALA A 17 3.22 -7.84 -10.89
N SER A 18 3.99 -7.77 -11.98
CA SER A 18 4.04 -6.58 -12.83
C SER A 18 2.68 -6.35 -13.50
N PHE A 19 2.29 -5.08 -13.72
CA PHE A 19 1.04 -4.77 -14.40
C PHE A 19 0.93 -5.46 -15.77
N ALA A 20 2.03 -5.59 -16.52
CA ALA A 20 2.06 -6.25 -17.82
C ALA A 20 1.49 -7.68 -17.79
N THR A 21 1.73 -8.42 -16.70
CA THR A 21 1.19 -9.77 -16.49
C THR A 21 -0.32 -9.75 -16.23
N LEU A 22 -0.82 -8.69 -15.61
CA LEU A 22 -2.21 -8.57 -15.18
C LEU A 22 -3.10 -7.83 -16.18
N ALA A 23 -2.51 -7.05 -17.10
CA ALA A 23 -3.22 -6.23 -18.07
C ALA A 23 -4.34 -6.96 -18.85
N PRO A 24 -4.19 -8.25 -19.25
CA PRO A 24 -5.25 -8.99 -19.93
C PRO A 24 -6.55 -9.16 -19.11
N PHE A 25 -6.46 -9.17 -17.78
CA PHE A 25 -7.61 -9.34 -16.88
C PHE A 25 -8.40 -8.04 -16.66
N PHE A 26 -7.81 -6.89 -16.98
CA PHE A 26 -8.41 -5.58 -16.78
C PHE A 26 -9.12 -5.07 -18.04
N ALA A 27 -10.28 -4.47 -17.86
CA ALA A 27 -10.92 -3.68 -18.91
C ALA A 27 -10.06 -2.45 -19.25
N PRO A 28 -10.04 -1.96 -20.50
CA PRO A 28 -9.24 -0.78 -20.88
C PRO A 28 -9.55 0.47 -20.04
N ALA A 29 -10.80 0.63 -19.61
CA ALA A 29 -11.28 1.73 -18.78
C ALA A 29 -11.46 1.33 -17.29
N VAL A 30 -10.67 0.36 -16.80
CA VAL A 30 -10.71 -0.05 -15.38
C VAL A 30 -10.50 1.14 -14.45
N VAL A 31 -11.19 1.15 -13.31
CA VAL A 31 -11.04 2.15 -12.25
C VAL A 31 -10.55 1.49 -10.98
N LEU A 32 -9.43 1.94 -10.45
CA LEU A 32 -8.92 1.53 -9.14
C LEU A 32 -9.02 2.71 -8.17
N TRP A 33 -9.70 2.49 -7.06
CA TRP A 33 -9.82 3.44 -5.97
C TRP A 33 -8.79 3.15 -4.89
N GLN A 34 -8.27 4.20 -4.27
CA GLN A 34 -7.44 4.10 -3.08
C GLN A 34 -7.85 5.18 -2.09
N ALA A 35 -7.79 4.87 -0.80
CA ALA A 35 -8.11 5.84 0.24
C ALA A 35 -7.15 7.04 0.13
N ASP A 36 -7.71 8.26 0.06
CA ASP A 36 -6.95 9.49 -0.22
C ASP A 36 -5.81 9.76 0.78
N SER A 37 -5.93 9.26 2.01
CA SER A 37 -4.92 9.46 3.05
C SER A 37 -3.67 8.58 2.88
N LEU A 38 -3.68 7.61 1.95
CA LEU A 38 -2.53 6.73 1.71
C LEU A 38 -1.52 7.40 0.75
N PRO A 39 -0.23 7.00 0.78
CA PRO A 39 0.80 7.55 -0.13
C PRO A 39 0.48 7.40 -1.63
N TYR A 40 -0.40 6.47 -1.98
CA TYR A 40 -0.89 6.16 -3.33
C TYR A 40 -2.42 6.36 -3.45
N GLY A 41 -2.98 7.23 -2.60
CA GLY A 41 -4.41 7.56 -2.55
C GLY A 41 -4.95 8.18 -3.85
N GLY A 42 -6.27 8.16 -3.99
CA GLY A 42 -6.98 8.74 -5.14
C GLY A 42 -7.53 7.68 -6.11
N ILE A 43 -7.79 8.12 -7.35
CA ILE A 43 -8.46 7.31 -8.37
C ILE A 43 -7.53 7.12 -9.57
N TRP A 44 -7.28 5.85 -9.91
CA TRP A 44 -6.42 5.44 -11.01
C TRP A 44 -7.27 4.90 -12.16
N HIS A 45 -7.16 5.53 -13.33
CA HIS A 45 -7.99 5.23 -14.49
C HIS A 45 -7.19 4.55 -15.61
N GLY A 46 -7.76 3.47 -16.14
CA GLY A 46 -7.23 2.72 -17.26
C GLY A 46 -5.89 2.05 -16.96
N HIS A 47 -5.35 1.41 -17.99
CA HIS A 47 -4.09 0.67 -17.90
C HIS A 47 -2.92 1.56 -17.48
N ASP A 48 -2.81 2.76 -18.08
CA ASP A 48 -1.78 3.75 -17.70
C ASP A 48 -1.89 4.14 -16.21
N GLY A 49 -3.12 4.26 -15.69
CA GLY A 49 -3.36 4.55 -14.28
C GLY A 49 -2.90 3.43 -13.38
N LEU A 50 -3.24 2.19 -13.71
CA LEU A 50 -2.77 1.02 -12.98
C LEU A 50 -1.24 0.93 -13.00
N GLU A 51 -0.60 1.14 -14.14
CA GLU A 51 0.86 1.10 -14.26
C GLU A 51 1.54 2.09 -13.30
N ARG A 52 1.04 3.33 -13.23
CA ARG A 52 1.53 4.34 -12.26
C ARG A 52 1.22 3.93 -10.81
N PHE A 53 0.08 3.31 -10.55
CA PHE A 53 -0.26 2.80 -9.24
C PHE A 53 0.73 1.71 -8.78
N PHE A 54 1.07 0.75 -9.65
CA PHE A 54 2.07 -0.28 -9.34
C PHE A 54 3.45 0.31 -9.05
N LEU A 55 3.85 1.36 -9.79
CA LEU A 55 5.07 2.11 -9.50
C LEU A 55 5.00 2.79 -8.12
N ALA A 56 3.88 3.43 -7.78
CA ALA A 56 3.70 4.07 -6.47
C ALA A 56 3.72 3.05 -5.30
N MET A 57 3.09 1.89 -5.48
CA MET A 57 3.13 0.78 -4.53
C MET A 57 4.55 0.27 -4.32
N SER A 58 5.30 0.01 -5.40
CA SER A 58 6.69 -0.46 -5.31
C SER A 58 7.62 0.58 -4.69
N ALA A 59 7.39 1.88 -4.91
CA ALA A 59 8.13 2.95 -4.24
C ALA A 59 7.84 2.98 -2.72
N THR A 60 6.61 2.66 -2.32
CA THR A 60 6.14 2.73 -0.92
C THR A 60 6.55 1.51 -0.10
N TRP A 61 6.37 0.31 -0.64
CA TRP A 61 6.48 -0.95 0.11
C TRP A 61 7.69 -1.76 -0.34
N ASP A 62 8.55 -2.09 0.61
CA ASP A 62 9.62 -3.06 0.42
C ASP A 62 9.12 -4.50 0.38
N ARG A 63 8.07 -4.79 1.16
CA ARG A 63 7.27 -6.01 1.06
C ARG A 63 5.80 -5.63 1.10
N PHE A 64 4.99 -6.27 0.27
CA PHE A 64 3.53 -6.16 0.32
C PHE A 64 2.93 -7.50 -0.10
N GLU A 65 2.60 -8.34 0.87
CA GLU A 65 2.17 -9.72 0.68
C GLU A 65 0.69 -9.85 1.04
N LEU A 66 -0.09 -10.45 0.13
CA LEU A 66 -1.48 -10.81 0.37
C LEU A 66 -1.50 -12.22 1.00
N ALA A 67 -1.37 -12.29 2.33
CA ALA A 67 -1.09 -13.55 3.04
C ALA A 67 -2.31 -14.49 3.06
N GLU A 68 -3.47 -13.99 3.48
CA GLU A 68 -4.70 -14.79 3.60
C GLU A 68 -5.84 -14.11 2.86
N GLN A 69 -6.58 -14.85 2.04
CA GLN A 69 -7.69 -14.32 1.26
C GLN A 69 -8.95 -15.15 1.46
N THR A 70 -10.05 -14.48 1.80
CA THR A 70 -11.37 -15.08 1.96
C THR A 70 -12.35 -14.35 1.06
N PHE A 71 -13.02 -15.09 0.18
CA PHE A 71 -14.11 -14.56 -0.64
C PHE A 71 -15.40 -14.58 0.16
N LEU A 72 -16.03 -13.42 0.28
CA LEU A 72 -17.25 -13.20 1.04
C LEU A 72 -18.48 -13.08 0.12
N SER A 73 -18.28 -12.93 -1.18
CA SER A 73 -19.34 -12.95 -2.19
C SER A 73 -18.91 -13.78 -3.38
N ASP A 74 -19.83 -14.60 -3.89
CA ASP A 74 -19.74 -15.36 -5.13
C ASP A 74 -20.47 -14.67 -6.30
N SER A 75 -21.09 -13.52 -6.05
CA SER A 75 -21.83 -12.72 -7.01
C SER A 75 -21.15 -11.36 -7.22
N ASN A 76 -21.32 -10.78 -8.41
CA ASN A 76 -20.74 -9.49 -8.76
C ASN A 76 -21.48 -8.32 -8.06
N PRO A 77 -20.79 -7.40 -7.37
CA PRO A 77 -19.34 -7.32 -7.21
C PRO A 77 -18.81 -8.37 -6.23
N LEU A 78 -17.69 -8.99 -6.61
CA LEU A 78 -16.96 -9.90 -5.75
C LEU A 78 -16.48 -9.14 -4.51
N VAL A 79 -16.48 -9.80 -3.36
CA VAL A 79 -16.01 -9.21 -2.10
C VAL A 79 -14.94 -10.11 -1.54
N VAL A 80 -13.74 -9.57 -1.32
CA VAL A 80 -12.60 -10.33 -0.81
C VAL A 80 -12.09 -9.64 0.46
N LEU A 81 -11.98 -10.41 1.54
CA LEU A 81 -11.22 -10.02 2.72
C LEU A 81 -9.80 -10.54 2.54
N THR A 82 -8.80 -9.66 2.65
CA THR A 82 -7.40 -10.00 2.51
C THR A 82 -6.62 -9.54 3.73
N HIS A 83 -5.84 -10.43 4.34
CA HIS A 83 -4.85 -10.05 5.34
C HIS A 83 -3.53 -9.72 4.64
N VAL A 84 -2.97 -8.55 4.93
CA VAL A 84 -1.76 -8.05 4.28
C VAL A 84 -0.62 -7.98 5.28
N HIS A 85 0.54 -8.50 4.88
CA HIS A 85 1.83 -8.27 5.55
C HIS A 85 2.65 -7.31 4.71
N ALA A 86 2.97 -6.14 5.26
CA ALA A 86 3.69 -5.10 4.54
C ALA A 86 4.91 -4.61 5.33
N ARG A 87 5.96 -4.19 4.61
CA ARG A 87 7.11 -3.49 5.18
C ARG A 87 7.32 -2.19 4.43
N SER A 88 7.23 -1.07 5.14
CA SER A 88 7.46 0.25 4.55
C SER A 88 8.92 0.38 4.13
N ARG A 89 9.15 0.90 2.92
CA ARG A 89 10.49 1.21 2.43
C ARG A 89 11.08 2.43 3.12
N ALA A 90 10.25 3.42 3.45
CA ALA A 90 10.70 4.69 4.02
C ALA A 90 11.09 4.57 5.50
N SER A 91 10.36 3.76 6.26
CA SER A 91 10.55 3.64 7.72
C SER A 91 11.14 2.29 8.17
N GLY A 92 11.07 1.26 7.33
CA GLY A 92 11.38 -0.12 7.70
C GLY A 92 10.33 -0.78 8.60
N ARG A 93 9.26 -0.09 8.99
CA ARG A 93 8.20 -0.63 9.86
C ARG A 93 7.44 -1.75 9.16
N GLU A 94 7.20 -2.82 9.90
CA GLU A 94 6.31 -3.90 9.48
C GLU A 94 4.88 -3.62 9.94
N LEU A 95 3.91 -3.95 9.08
CA LEU A 95 2.49 -3.79 9.30
C LEU A 95 1.77 -5.08 8.94
N ASN A 96 0.76 -5.40 9.74
CA ASN A 96 -0.18 -6.48 9.46
C ASN A 96 -1.59 -5.90 9.58
N PHE A 97 -2.35 -5.90 8.48
CA PHE A 97 -3.67 -5.27 8.47
C PHE A 97 -4.63 -5.94 7.48
N PRO A 98 -5.95 -5.97 7.78
CA PRO A 98 -6.95 -6.42 6.84
C PRO A 98 -7.31 -5.33 5.82
N ILE A 99 -7.60 -5.77 4.60
CA ILE A 99 -8.25 -5.00 3.54
C ILE A 99 -9.51 -5.74 3.12
N LEU A 100 -10.65 -5.07 3.10
CA LEU A 100 -11.84 -5.56 2.41
C LEU A 100 -11.91 -4.92 1.03
N GLN A 101 -12.05 -5.68 -0.05
CA GLN A 101 -12.09 -5.12 -1.40
C GLN A 101 -13.34 -5.58 -2.15
N THR A 102 -13.96 -4.65 -2.87
CA THR A 102 -14.99 -4.99 -3.86
C THR A 102 -14.38 -4.97 -5.25
N ILE A 103 -14.63 -6.00 -6.05
CA ILE A 103 -14.14 -6.14 -7.42
C ILE A 103 -15.33 -6.33 -8.35
N THR A 104 -15.51 -5.40 -9.29
CA THR A 104 -16.54 -5.49 -10.31
C THR A 104 -15.98 -6.14 -11.57
N VAL A 105 -16.67 -7.16 -12.07
CA VAL A 105 -16.30 -7.88 -13.29
C VAL A 105 -17.42 -7.73 -14.32
N THR A 106 -17.09 -7.28 -15.53
CA THR A 106 -18.04 -7.17 -16.66
C THR A 106 -17.39 -7.74 -17.92
N GLY A 107 -18.12 -8.58 -18.66
CA GLY A 107 -17.58 -9.21 -19.88
C GLY A 107 -16.34 -10.07 -19.63
N GLY A 108 -16.20 -10.64 -18.43
CA GLY A 108 -15.05 -11.45 -18.03
C GLY A 108 -13.78 -10.66 -17.70
N ARG A 109 -13.86 -9.32 -17.60
CA ARG A 109 -12.74 -8.45 -17.21
C ARG A 109 -13.08 -7.62 -15.99
N ILE A 110 -12.07 -7.30 -15.19
CA ILE A 110 -12.19 -6.42 -14.03
C ILE A 110 -12.37 -4.98 -14.54
N THR A 111 -13.46 -4.34 -14.13
CA THR A 111 -13.80 -2.95 -14.48
C THR A 111 -13.63 -1.98 -13.32
N GLU A 112 -13.76 -2.45 -12.07
CA GLU A 112 -13.54 -1.61 -10.89
C GLU A 112 -12.93 -2.43 -9.76
N ILE A 113 -11.99 -1.82 -9.03
CA ILE A 113 -11.47 -2.33 -7.75
C ILE A 113 -11.56 -1.22 -6.73
N ARG A 114 -12.14 -1.53 -5.56
CA ARG A 114 -12.25 -0.58 -4.45
C ARG A 114 -11.90 -1.26 -3.11
N PRO A 115 -10.67 -1.06 -2.62
CA PRO A 115 -10.26 -1.46 -1.29
C PRO A 115 -10.83 -0.54 -0.21
N PHE A 116 -11.14 -1.13 0.94
CA PHE A 116 -11.58 -0.50 2.17
C PHE A 116 -10.62 -0.92 3.28
N TYR A 117 -10.03 0.09 3.90
CA TYR A 117 -9.04 -0.06 4.95
C TYR A 117 -9.70 0.27 6.28
N TRP A 118 -9.34 -0.47 7.33
CA TRP A 118 -9.83 -0.16 8.68
C TRP A 118 -9.15 1.08 9.26
N ASP A 119 -7.81 1.14 9.20
CA ASP A 119 -7.01 2.20 9.82
C ASP A 119 -5.97 2.73 8.81
N THR A 120 -6.41 3.68 7.99
CA THR A 120 -5.53 4.32 7.00
C THR A 120 -4.50 5.24 7.65
N ALA A 121 -4.77 5.76 8.85
CA ALA A 121 -3.85 6.65 9.56
C ALA A 121 -2.61 5.89 10.00
N THR A 122 -2.77 4.69 10.58
CA THR A 122 -1.65 3.82 10.96
C THR A 122 -0.82 3.40 9.74
N ILE A 123 -1.46 3.11 8.60
CA ILE A 123 -0.74 2.76 7.37
C ILE A 123 0.05 3.96 6.84
N ALA A 124 -0.56 5.14 6.80
CA ALA A 124 0.09 6.36 6.33
C ALA A 124 1.27 6.77 7.21
N ASP A 125 1.09 6.73 8.53
CA ASP A 125 2.14 7.05 9.51
C ASP A 125 3.35 6.11 9.38
N ALA A 126 3.10 4.81 9.18
CA ALA A 126 4.17 3.86 8.94
C ALA A 126 4.93 4.08 7.62
N CYS A 127 4.39 4.86 6.69
CA CYS A 127 5.07 5.23 5.45
C CYS A 127 5.89 6.52 5.56
N LEU A 128 5.90 7.18 6.73
CA LEU A 128 6.74 8.34 6.99
C LEU A 128 8.13 7.89 7.48
N PRO A 129 9.23 8.55 7.07
CA PRO A 129 10.55 8.28 7.62
C PRO A 129 10.53 8.53 9.14
N PRO A 130 11.35 7.80 9.93
CA PRO A 130 11.43 8.03 11.36
C PRO A 130 11.85 9.48 11.61
N THR A 131 11.12 10.17 12.48
CA THR A 131 11.50 11.50 12.94
C THR A 131 12.87 11.38 13.60
N ARG A 132 13.90 12.00 13.02
CA ARG A 132 15.17 12.19 13.74
C ARG A 132 14.87 13.11 14.92
N GLU A 133 14.90 12.57 16.13
CA GLU A 133 15.11 13.41 17.30
C GLU A 133 16.42 14.15 17.07
N LEU A 134 16.37 15.48 16.98
CA LEU A 134 17.56 16.31 17.04
C LEU A 134 18.14 16.10 18.43
N ASP A 135 19.22 15.32 18.53
CA ASP A 135 19.95 15.11 19.78
C ASP A 135 20.20 16.45 20.46
N GLY A 136 19.52 16.66 21.58
CA GLY A 136 19.63 17.84 22.44
C GLY A 136 20.95 17.88 23.21
N THR A 137 22.11 17.65 22.56
CA THR A 137 23.41 17.99 23.15
C THR A 137 23.70 19.45 22.90
N THR A 138 23.07 20.29 23.73
CA THR A 138 23.50 21.67 23.96
C THR A 138 24.99 21.67 24.27
N ALA A 139 25.74 22.45 23.50
CA ALA A 139 27.11 22.81 23.77
C ALA A 139 27.25 23.31 25.22
N ARG A 140 27.91 22.53 26.09
CA ARG A 140 28.49 23.07 27.32
C ARG A 140 29.75 23.85 26.94
N ASN A 141 29.58 25.12 26.60
CA ASN A 141 30.65 26.10 26.59
C ASN A 141 30.68 26.85 27.95
N HIS A 142 31.89 26.95 28.51
CA HIS A 142 32.36 27.77 29.65
C HIS A 142 31.95 27.34 31.07
N LEU A 143 32.85 27.30 32.07
CA LEU A 143 34.06 28.10 32.31
C LEU A 143 35.28 27.27 32.77
N PRO A 144 36.53 27.70 32.51
CA PRO A 144 37.68 27.29 33.31
C PRO A 144 37.66 28.00 34.67
N LEU A 145 37.93 27.23 35.73
CA LEU A 145 38.20 27.75 37.08
C LEU A 145 39.47 28.63 37.02
N TYR A 146 39.31 29.94 37.16
CA TYR A 146 40.41 30.85 37.48
C TYR A 146 40.39 31.10 38.99
N ILE A 147 41.39 30.57 39.70
CA ILE A 147 41.67 30.89 41.10
C ILE A 147 42.84 31.89 41.05
N ASP A 148 42.60 33.13 41.49
CA ASP A 148 43.65 34.14 41.67
C ASP A 148 44.10 34.15 43.14
N PRO A 149 45.39 34.30 43.47
CA PRO A 149 45.86 34.31 44.85
C PRO A 149 46.05 35.75 45.36
N ALA A 150 45.58 36.01 46.58
CA ALA A 150 46.17 36.95 47.54
C ALA A 150 45.63 36.65 48.95
#